data_AF-A0A7Y1YTT3-F1
#
_entry.id   AF-A0A7Y1YTT3-F1
#
_cell.length_a   1.000
_cell.length_b   1.000
_cell.length_c   1.000
_cell.angle_alpha   90.00
_cell.angle_beta   90.00
_cell.angle_gamma   90.00
#
_symmetry.space_group_name_H-M   'P 1'
#
loop_
_entity.id
_entity.type
_entity.pdbx_description
1 polymer ?
#
loop_
_entity_poly.entity_id
_entity_poly.type
_entity_poly.pdbx_seq_one_letter_code
_entity_poly.pdbx_strand_id
1 'polypeptide(L)' 'MKQVMIEIIERTPEVVKVKMPFTPVPIEMNHNFFQKRWDQGYFKLPDHQKNVFRDQKQIYDRSEVNQQV' A
#
# COMPACT_ATOMS: atom_id res chain seq x y z
N MET A 1 -18.88 5.48 1.73
CA MET A 1 -17.67 6.34 1.73
C MET A 1 -17.18 6.51 0.29
N LYS A 2 -16.69 7.69 -0.10
CA LYS A 2 -15.99 7.86 -1.39
C LYS A 2 -14.58 7.27 -1.24
N GLN A 3 -14.20 6.38 -2.15
CA GLN A 3 -12.85 5.81 -2.16
C GLN A 3 -11.89 6.80 -2.83
N VAL A 4 -10.67 6.88 -2.31
CA VAL A 4 -9.59 7.66 -2.91
C VAL A 4 -8.78 6.74 -3.81
N MET A 5 -8.76 7.04 -5.11
CA MET A 5 -7.89 6.35 -6.05
C MET A 5 -6.45 6.82 -5.82
N ILE A 6 -5.55 5.90 -5.53
CA ILE A 6 -4.13 6.18 -5.26
C ILE A 6 -3.25 5.32 -6.16
N GLU A 7 -2.04 5.79 -6.43
CA GLU A 7 -0.99 4.99 -7.08
C GLU A 7 0.15 4.79 -6.08
N ILE A 8 0.62 3.56 -5.91
CA ILE A 8 1.82 3.31 -5.12
C ILE A 8 3.01 3.63 -6.00
N ILE A 9 3.84 4.57 -5.56
CA ILE A 9 5.07 4.98 -6.26
C ILE A 9 6.23 4.13 -5.76
N GLU A 10 6.33 3.98 -4.44
CA GLU A 10 7.42 3.28 -3.79
C GLU A 10 6.94 2.61 -2.52
N ARG A 11 7.52 1.46 -2.22
CA ARG A 11 7.29 0.74 -0.98
C ARG A 11 8.63 0.23 -0.45
N THR A 12 9.03 0.73 0.70
CA THR A 12 10.22 0.29 1.42
C THR A 12 9.79 -0.46 2.68
N PRO A 13 10.70 -1.12 3.41
CA PRO A 13 10.37 -1.69 4.72
C PRO A 13 9.84 -0.66 5.73
N GLU A 14 10.19 0.62 5.57
CA GLU A 14 9.85 1.67 6.53
C GLU A 14 8.53 2.38 6.18
N VAL A 15 8.32 2.68 4.89
CA VAL A 15 7.21 3.52 4.44
C VAL A 15 6.61 3.06 3.11
N VAL A 16 5.37 3.50 2.89
CA VAL A 16 4.65 3.42 1.62
C VAL A 16 4.49 4.84 1.08
N LYS A 17 4.97 5.08 -0.13
CA LYS A 17 4.84 6.35 -0.84
C LYS A 17 3.76 6.24 -1.90
N VAL A 18 2.76 7.10 -1.81
CA VAL A 18 1.59 7.07 -2.69
C VAL A 18 1.36 8.41 -3.37
N LYS A 19 0.90 8.37 -4.61
CA LYS A 19 0.36 9.52 -5.32
C LYS A 19 -1.12 9.65 -5.00
N MET A 20 -1.52 10.82 -4.54
CA MET A 20 -2.92 11.14 -4.29
C MET A 20 -3.52 11.88 -5.50
N PRO A 21 -4.84 11.81 -5.71
CA PRO A 21 -5.47 12.43 -6.88
C PRO A 21 -5.63 13.96 -6.75
N PHE A 22 -5.36 14.51 -5.56
CA PHE A 22 -5.59 15.91 -5.23
C PHE A 22 -4.31 16.68 -4.89
N THR A 23 -3.14 16.05 -4.95
CA THR A 23 -1.85 16.74 -4.79
C THR A 23 -0.83 16.21 -5.78
N PRO A 24 -0.02 17.08 -6.40
CA PRO A 24 1.08 16.65 -7.26
C PRO A 24 2.24 16.03 -6.47
N VAL A 25 2.31 16.27 -5.15
CA VAL A 25 3.38 15.79 -4.29
C VAL A 25 3.01 14.42 -3.70
N PRO A 26 3.86 13.39 -3.88
CA PRO A 26 3.68 12.09 -3.23
C PRO A 26 3.63 12.19 -1.70
N ILE A 27 2.79 11.38 -1.07
CA ILE A 27 2.67 11.30 0.38
C ILE A 27 3.31 10.00 0.86
N GLU A 28 4.20 10.12 1.85
CA GLU A 28 4.79 8.99 2.55
C GLU A 28 3.98 8.69 3.82
N MET A 29 3.73 7.41 4.07
CA MET A 29 3.01 6.95 5.25
C MET A 29 3.56 5.61 5.72
N ASN A 30 3.50 5.35 7.03
CA ASN A 30 3.87 4.05 7.55
C ASN A 30 2.88 2.95 7.11
N HIS A 31 3.36 1.70 7.11
CA HIS A 31 2.57 0.55 6.67
C HIS A 31 1.29 0.35 7.49
N ASN A 32 1.33 0.57 8.81
CA ASN A 32 0.17 0.42 9.68
C ASN A 32 -0.98 1.36 9.30
N PHE A 33 -0.67 2.62 8.98
CA PHE A 33 -1.66 3.58 8.52
C PHE A 33 -2.20 3.19 7.15
N PHE A 34 -1.32 2.85 6.21
CA PHE A 34 -1.72 2.44 4.87
C PHE A 34 -2.66 1.23 4.91
N GLN A 35 -2.29 0.18 5.65
CA GLN A 35 -3.04 -1.06 5.76
C GLN A 35 -4.42 -0.84 6.39
N LYS A 36 -4.51 -0.06 7.47
CA LYS A 36 -5.81 0.29 8.08
C LYS A 36 -6.75 0.98 7.10
N ARG A 37 -6.24 1.92 6.29
CA ARG A 37 -7.04 2.63 5.27
C ARG A 37 -7.41 1.73 4.10
N TRP A 38 -6.52 0.82 3.72
CA TRP A 38 -6.79 -0.20 2.71
C TRP A 38 -7.91 -1.15 3.14
N ASP A 39 -7.82 -1.71 4.35
CA ASP A 39 -8.80 -2.68 4.87
C ASP A 39 -10.18 -2.04 5.12
N GLN A 40 -10.21 -0.75 5.43
CA GLN A 40 -11.45 0.04 5.51
C GLN A 40 -12.05 0.38 4.13
N GLY A 41 -11.37 0.01 3.04
CA GLY A 41 -11.80 0.33 1.68
C GLY A 41 -11.69 1.82 1.33
N TYR A 42 -10.92 2.61 2.09
CA TYR A 42 -10.71 4.03 1.84
C TYR A 42 -9.85 4.24 0.59
N PHE A 43 -8.83 3.40 0.39
CA PHE A 43 -7.96 3.44 -0.78
C PHE A 43 -8.41 2.47 -1.87
N LYS A 44 -8.20 2.86 -3.12
CA LYS A 44 -8.41 2.04 -4.31
C LYS A 44 -7.22 2.18 -5.25
N LEU A 45 -6.71 1.05 -5.73
CA LEU A 45 -5.66 1.04 -6.76
C LEU A 45 -6.27 1.01 -8.17
N PRO A 46 -5.62 1.62 -9.16
CA PRO A 46 -5.95 1.41 -10.56
C PRO A 46 -5.70 -0.04 -10.98
N ASP A 47 -6.42 -0.51 -11.99
CA ASP A 47 -6.46 -1.93 -12.36
C ASP A 47 -5.08 -2.51 -12.71
N HIS A 48 -4.20 -1.71 -13.30
CA HIS A 48 -2.82 -2.12 -13.63
C HIS A 48 -1.94 -2.36 -12.39
N GLN A 49 -2.26 -1.75 -11.23
CA GLN A 49 -1.53 -1.97 -9.97
C GLN A 49 -2.17 -3.01 -9.06
N LYS A 50 -3.43 -3.40 -9.30
CA LYS A 50 -4.13 -4.40 -8.47
C LYS A 50 -3.43 -5.75 -8.46
N ASN A 51 -2.86 -6.15 -9.59
CA ASN A 51 -2.15 -7.43 -9.71
C ASN A 51 -0.83 -7.39 -8.94
N VAL A 52 -0.08 -6.29 -9.05
CA VAL A 52 1.20 -6.08 -8.33
C VAL A 52 1.01 -6.07 -6.81
N PHE A 53 -0.08 -5.46 -6.32
CA PHE A 53 -0.34 -5.38 -4.89
C PHE A 53 -0.68 -6.75 -4.25
N ARG A 54 -1.41 -7.62 -4.97
CA ARG A 54 -1.76 -8.95 -4.46
C ARG A 54 -0.52 -9.84 -4.29
N ASP A 55 0.41 -9.74 -5.23
CA ASP A 55 1.62 -10.57 -5.23
C ASP A 55 2.61 -10.13 -4.14
N GLN A 56 2.70 -8.82 -3.86
CA GLN A 56 3.57 -8.30 -2.81
C GLN A 56 3.04 -8.53 -1.39
N LYS A 57 1.72 -8.68 -1.18
CA LYS A 57 1.18 -9.05 0.14
C LYS A 57 1.77 -10.38 0.61
N GLN A 58 2.00 -11.34 -0.29
CA GLN A 58 2.61 -12.63 0.06
C GLN A 58 4.10 -12.53 0.43
N ILE A 59 4.82 -11.55 -0.11
CA ILE A 59 6.26 -11.42 0.13
C ILE A 59 6.51 -10.92 1.56
N TYR A 60 5.74 -9.93 2.01
CA TYR A 60 5.86 -9.40 3.38
C TYR A 60 5.31 -10.37 4.44
N ASP A 61 4.18 -11.04 4.17
CA ASP A 61 3.61 -12.04 5.09
C ASP A 61 4.58 -13.23 5.30
N ARG A 62 5.34 -13.62 4.26
CA ARG A 62 6.35 -14.68 4.36
C ARG A 62 7.65 -14.24 5.03
N SER A 63 7.98 -12.95 5.04
CA SER A 63 9.22 -12.48 5.69
C SER A 63 9.08 -12.38 7.21
N GLU A 64 7.85 -12.28 7.73
CA GLU A 64 7.58 -12.38 9.18
C GLU A 64 7.61 -13.83 9.69
N VAL A 65 7.34 -14.83 8.85
CA VAL A 65 7.29 -16.25 9.27
C VAL A 65 8.68 -16.88 9.45
N ASN A 66 9.72 -16.36 8.79
CA ASN A 66 11.06 -16.97 8.81
C ASN A 66 12.05 -16.35 9.82
N GLN A 67 11.58 -15.55 10.80
CA GLN A 67 12.44 -15.04 11.89
C GLN A 67 12.23 -15.76 13.23
N GLN A 68 11.50 -16.88 13.26
CA GLN A 68 11.40 -17.78 14.42
C GLN A 68 11.84 -19.19 14.06
N VAL A 69 13.13 -19.42 13.84
CA VAL A 69 13.78 -20.74 13.96
C VAL A 69 15.17 -20.58 14.53
#